data_AF-H3NHF9-F1
#
_entry.id   AF-H3NHF9-F1
#
_cell.length_a   1.000
_cell.length_b   1.000
_cell.length_c   1.000
_cell.angle_alpha   90.00
_cell.angle_beta   90.00
_cell.angle_gamma   90.00
#
_symmetry.space_group_name_H-M   'P 1'
#
loop_
_entity.id
_entity.type
_entity.pdbx_description
1 polymer ?
#
loop_
_entity_poly.entity_id
_entity_poly.type
_entity_poly.pdbx_seq_one_letter_code
_entity_poly.pdbx_strand_id
1 'polypeptide(L)'
;MKGLVDEANESKLTISQLMINNEVELQGITEEDMMTQMAEQFDVMVKAVRKGTQELTMAKTGVAGGDGYRVFQYAQKKQSLVDPFTLEVVANAMAVNEVNASMGRIVATPTAGSAGILPAVLTHMYDTNKFSREEIVRVMFTASALGLVIANRASISGAQGGCQAEIGSATAMAAGSLVELHGGTPEQVSNAVGLALKNSLGLVCDPVAGLVEIPCITRNGLHALTAMASADMALADVVSIIPTDEVIDAMDAVGNELPESLRETGIGGLAGTPTGRRIKEQVFGNNDELVKDVEVEMSGTGEKVIDDGVTARYQSGFEIIGPVMVGPSSSHTAGAVRIGNVARQLLGEEPEEVVFTLMDSFAKTYQGHGTDLALIAGVLGFTTRDPEIKNAREIAKERGLKVNFLERNLGNYHPNTARVHLFGPNRHITIIASSIGGGKIEVEKFEEYNVRFSGERPTLIVRHRDRKGTIGALSTFLVEHDINISYMAHERAKINGPAISIYEMDQALTPDDIQFMKDKFNFIEDLMSIHIK
;
A
#
# COMPACT_ATOMS: atom_id res chain seq x y z
N MET A 1 4.60 8.66 19.49
CA MET A 1 5.69 7.84 20.04
C MET A 1 5.64 7.83 21.56
N LYS A 2 5.66 9.00 22.22
CA LYS A 2 5.60 9.09 23.68
C LYS A 2 4.47 8.26 24.30
N GLY A 3 3.24 8.38 23.78
CA GLY A 3 2.11 7.59 24.29
C GLY A 3 2.29 6.07 24.18
N LEU A 4 2.98 5.58 23.13
CA LEU A 4 3.28 4.15 22.98
C LEU A 4 4.32 3.69 24.02
N VAL A 5 5.32 4.53 24.29
CA VAL A 5 6.36 4.27 25.31
C VAL A 5 5.76 4.31 26.71
N ASP A 6 4.95 5.31 27.01
CA ASP A 6 4.29 5.48 28.31
C ASP A 6 3.39 4.26 28.59
N GLU A 7 2.57 3.83 27.64
CA GLU A 7 1.73 2.62 27.78
C GLU A 7 2.58 1.36 28.00
N ALA A 8 3.65 1.15 27.21
CA ALA A 8 4.52 -0.02 27.37
C ALA A 8 5.11 -0.12 28.78
N ASN A 9 5.52 1.02 29.33
CA ASN A 9 6.05 1.11 30.68
C ASN A 9 4.99 0.89 31.75
N GLU A 10 3.81 1.50 31.60
CA GLU A 10 2.69 1.40 32.55
C GLU A 10 2.15 -0.04 32.63
N SER A 11 1.92 -0.69 31.48
CA SER A 11 1.46 -2.08 31.42
C SER A 11 2.59 -3.10 31.67
N LYS A 12 3.86 -2.66 31.66
CA LYS A 12 5.06 -3.53 31.74
C LYS A 12 5.10 -4.57 30.63
N LEU A 13 4.72 -4.17 29.43
CA LEU A 13 4.68 -5.01 28.23
C LEU A 13 5.70 -4.50 27.21
N THR A 14 6.18 -5.40 26.36
CA THR A 14 6.93 -4.99 25.17
C THR A 14 5.99 -4.28 24.18
N ILE A 15 6.54 -3.47 23.27
CA ILE A 15 5.74 -2.81 22.24
C ILE A 15 5.10 -3.86 21.32
N SER A 16 5.81 -4.96 21.00
CA SER A 16 5.23 -6.09 20.28
C SER A 16 3.99 -6.67 20.99
N GLN A 17 4.05 -6.88 22.31
CA GLN A 17 2.91 -7.47 23.03
C GLN A 17 1.73 -6.50 23.11
N LEU A 18 1.97 -5.20 23.30
CA LEU A 18 0.91 -4.19 23.21
C LEU A 18 0.22 -4.23 21.85
N MET A 19 1.00 -4.30 20.78
CA MET A 19 0.48 -4.32 19.43
C MET A 19 -0.30 -5.60 19.13
N ILE A 20 0.19 -6.75 19.59
CA ILE A 20 -0.52 -8.03 19.49
C ILE A 20 -1.88 -7.94 20.21
N ASN A 21 -1.90 -7.43 21.44
CA ASN A 21 -3.13 -7.28 22.21
C ASN A 21 -4.14 -6.37 21.49
N ASN A 22 -3.65 -5.24 20.94
CA ASN A 22 -4.49 -4.32 20.16
C ASN A 22 -5.04 -4.98 18.89
N GLU A 23 -4.25 -5.74 18.14
CA GLU A 23 -4.72 -6.43 16.94
C GLU A 23 -5.74 -7.54 17.25
N VAL A 24 -5.52 -8.30 18.33
CA VAL A 24 -6.46 -9.33 18.80
C VAL A 24 -7.82 -8.71 19.12
N GLU A 25 -7.84 -7.58 19.81
CA GLU A 25 -9.07 -6.84 20.12
C GLU A 25 -9.71 -6.25 18.85
N LEU A 26 -8.92 -5.63 17.98
CA LEU A 26 -9.40 -4.96 16.77
C LEU A 26 -10.01 -5.93 15.76
N GLN A 27 -9.39 -7.09 15.56
CA GLN A 27 -9.81 -8.07 14.56
C GLN A 27 -10.74 -9.15 15.12
N GLY A 28 -10.82 -9.30 16.44
CA GLY A 28 -11.60 -10.35 17.08
C GLY A 28 -11.08 -11.77 16.82
N ILE A 29 -9.77 -11.93 16.57
CA ILE A 29 -9.12 -13.24 16.33
C ILE A 29 -8.12 -13.57 17.44
N THR A 30 -7.67 -14.82 17.51
CA THR A 30 -6.74 -15.25 18.57
C THR A 30 -5.30 -14.77 18.32
N GLU A 31 -4.49 -14.68 19.39
CA GLU A 31 -3.05 -14.38 19.26
C GLU A 31 -2.33 -15.42 18.39
N GLU A 32 -2.73 -16.69 18.45
CA GLU A 32 -2.16 -17.77 17.63
C GLU A 32 -2.44 -17.55 16.13
N ASP A 33 -3.67 -17.19 15.79
CA ASP A 33 -4.05 -16.85 14.41
C ASP A 33 -3.28 -15.61 13.93
N MET A 34 -3.13 -14.61 14.81
CA MET A 34 -2.39 -13.38 14.53
C MET A 34 -0.92 -13.64 14.23
N MET A 35 -0.26 -14.42 15.09
CA MET A 35 1.13 -14.83 14.93
C MET A 35 1.30 -15.68 13.66
N THR A 36 0.33 -16.53 13.33
CA THR A 36 0.34 -17.33 12.10
C THR A 36 0.28 -16.45 10.86
N GLN A 37 -0.62 -15.45 10.82
CA GLN A 37 -0.71 -14.52 9.70
C GLN A 37 0.59 -13.71 9.52
N MET A 38 1.16 -13.18 10.60
CA MET A 38 2.43 -12.44 10.53
C MET A 38 3.59 -13.34 10.12
N ALA A 39 3.60 -14.60 10.59
CA ALA A 39 4.58 -15.61 10.20
C ALA A 39 4.54 -15.94 8.70
N GLU A 40 3.36 -15.98 8.08
CA GLU A 40 3.26 -16.13 6.62
C GLU A 40 3.91 -14.96 5.88
N GLN A 41 3.77 -13.73 6.38
CA GLN A 41 4.43 -12.57 5.80
C GLN A 41 5.95 -12.69 5.92
N PHE A 42 6.45 -13.11 7.08
CA PHE A 42 7.88 -13.38 7.26
C PHE A 42 8.41 -14.43 6.28
N ASP A 43 7.65 -15.50 6.01
CA ASP A 43 8.07 -16.50 5.03
C ASP A 43 8.16 -15.94 3.60
N VAL A 44 7.28 -15.00 3.24
CA VAL A 44 7.37 -14.28 1.95
C VAL A 44 8.60 -13.39 1.92
N MET A 45 8.89 -12.67 3.01
CA MET A 45 10.09 -11.84 3.16
C MET A 45 11.37 -12.66 2.94
N VAL A 46 11.51 -13.78 3.65
CA VAL A 46 12.67 -14.68 3.52
C VAL A 46 12.79 -15.21 2.10
N LYS A 47 11.69 -15.64 1.47
CA LYS A 47 11.71 -16.12 0.07
C LYS A 47 12.20 -15.04 -0.89
N ALA A 48 11.77 -13.79 -0.73
CA ALA A 48 12.24 -12.69 -1.56
C ALA A 48 13.74 -12.41 -1.37
N VAL A 49 14.23 -12.41 -0.12
CA VAL A 49 15.67 -12.28 0.19
C VAL A 49 16.48 -13.38 -0.48
N ARG A 50 16.08 -14.65 -0.29
CA ARG A 50 16.82 -15.79 -0.86
C ARG A 50 16.83 -15.76 -2.38
N LYS A 51 15.70 -15.45 -3.01
CA LYS A 51 15.62 -15.35 -4.47
C LYS A 51 16.64 -14.36 -5.02
N GLY A 52 16.62 -13.10 -4.57
CA GLY A 52 17.50 -12.07 -5.14
C GLY A 52 18.98 -12.22 -4.75
N THR A 53 19.31 -12.92 -3.65
CA THR A 53 20.70 -13.17 -3.24
C THR A 53 21.30 -14.42 -3.88
N GLN A 54 20.48 -15.41 -4.25
CA GLN A 54 20.92 -16.68 -4.83
C GLN A 54 20.77 -16.71 -6.35
N GLU A 55 19.85 -15.94 -6.90
CA GLU A 55 19.59 -15.84 -8.34
C GLU A 55 19.83 -14.41 -8.81
N LEU A 56 20.50 -14.26 -9.96
CA LEU A 56 20.68 -12.96 -10.59
C LEU A 56 19.32 -12.44 -11.08
N THR A 57 18.73 -11.54 -10.31
CA THR A 57 17.38 -11.02 -10.53
C THR A 57 17.44 -9.62 -11.15
N MET A 58 17.05 -9.51 -12.41
CA MET A 58 16.96 -8.22 -13.10
C MET A 58 15.56 -7.63 -12.94
N ALA A 59 15.47 -6.30 -12.90
CA ALA A 59 14.19 -5.60 -13.01
C ALA A 59 13.54 -5.89 -14.37
N LYS A 60 12.22 -5.73 -14.47
CA LYS A 60 11.46 -6.01 -15.70
C LYS A 60 11.98 -5.21 -16.91
N THR A 61 12.47 -3.99 -16.67
CA THR A 61 13.02 -3.12 -17.72
C THR A 61 14.43 -3.51 -18.17
N GLY A 62 15.15 -4.29 -17.37
CA GLY A 62 16.56 -4.62 -17.56
C GLY A 62 17.55 -3.49 -17.26
N VAL A 63 17.09 -2.33 -16.79
CA VAL A 63 17.95 -1.16 -16.50
C VAL A 63 18.78 -1.38 -15.23
N ALA A 64 18.12 -1.86 -14.16
CA ALA A 64 18.77 -2.18 -12.90
C ALA A 64 18.54 -3.64 -12.48
N GLY A 65 19.37 -4.13 -11.56
CA GLY A 65 19.23 -5.43 -10.92
C GLY A 65 20.48 -6.29 -10.94
N GLY A 66 20.40 -7.41 -10.21
CA GLY A 66 21.50 -8.33 -9.96
C GLY A 66 22.57 -7.80 -9.00
N ASP A 67 22.43 -6.59 -8.48
CA ASP A 67 23.36 -6.02 -7.52
C ASP A 67 23.24 -6.64 -6.13
N GLY A 68 22.03 -7.04 -5.71
CA GLY A 68 21.85 -7.82 -4.48
C GLY A 68 22.67 -9.11 -4.51
N TYR A 69 22.57 -9.86 -5.62
CA TYR A 69 23.41 -11.02 -5.89
C TYR A 69 24.91 -10.67 -5.91
N ARG A 70 25.32 -9.62 -6.63
CA ARG A 70 26.73 -9.21 -6.72
C ARG A 70 27.33 -8.87 -5.35
N VAL A 71 26.61 -8.11 -4.52
CA VAL A 71 27.06 -7.73 -3.18
C VAL A 71 27.11 -8.96 -2.28
N PHE A 72 26.12 -9.86 -2.36
CA PHE A 72 26.14 -11.13 -1.62
C PHE A 72 27.38 -11.96 -1.95
N GLN A 73 27.67 -12.15 -3.25
CA GLN A 73 28.88 -12.87 -3.69
C GLN A 73 30.17 -12.19 -3.25
N TYR A 74 30.20 -10.84 -3.20
CA TYR A 74 31.36 -10.09 -2.71
C TYR A 74 31.57 -10.28 -1.20
N ALA A 75 30.49 -10.27 -0.39
CA ALA A 75 30.55 -10.57 1.04
C ALA A 75 31.14 -11.95 1.32
N GLN A 76 30.77 -12.98 0.53
CA GLN A 76 31.33 -14.33 0.67
C GLN A 76 32.85 -14.41 0.48
N LYS A 77 33.47 -13.45 -0.22
CA LYS A 77 34.94 -13.39 -0.38
C LYS A 77 35.67 -12.96 0.88
N LYS A 78 34.96 -12.41 1.88
CA LYS A 78 35.52 -11.96 3.18
C LYS A 78 36.65 -10.93 3.05
N GLN A 79 36.55 -10.05 2.05
CA GLN A 79 37.52 -8.99 1.74
C GLN A 79 36.85 -7.61 1.70
N SER A 80 35.64 -7.50 2.26
CA SER A 80 34.88 -6.25 2.32
C SER A 80 35.39 -5.32 3.43
N LEU A 81 35.18 -4.02 3.23
CA LEU A 81 35.49 -2.99 4.23
C LEU A 81 34.51 -3.03 5.41
N VAL A 82 33.23 -3.23 5.11
CA VAL A 82 32.20 -3.57 6.10
C VAL A 82 32.36 -5.05 6.44
N ASP A 83 32.12 -5.41 7.71
CA ASP A 83 32.11 -6.81 8.14
C ASP A 83 31.29 -7.67 7.15
N PRO A 84 31.84 -8.79 6.65
CA PRO A 84 31.20 -9.58 5.60
C PRO A 84 29.77 -10.00 5.93
N PHE A 85 29.51 -10.43 7.17
CA PHE A 85 28.19 -10.88 7.57
C PHE A 85 27.22 -9.68 7.61
N THR A 86 27.65 -8.56 8.18
CA THR A 86 26.87 -7.30 8.16
C THR A 86 26.58 -6.81 6.74
N LEU A 87 27.52 -6.98 5.79
CA LEU A 87 27.33 -6.60 4.40
C LEU A 87 26.23 -7.42 3.69
N GLU A 88 25.94 -8.64 4.16
CA GLU A 88 24.82 -9.44 3.65
C GLU A 88 23.47 -8.73 3.88
N VAL A 89 23.34 -7.88 4.88
CA VAL A 89 22.11 -7.07 5.09
C VAL A 89 21.87 -6.12 3.93
N VAL A 90 22.92 -5.46 3.44
CA VAL A 90 22.85 -4.60 2.26
C VAL A 90 22.43 -5.41 1.04
N ALA A 91 23.03 -6.60 0.86
CA ALA A 91 22.69 -7.51 -0.23
C ALA A 91 21.24 -7.99 -0.15
N ASN A 92 20.76 -8.37 1.04
CA ASN A 92 19.40 -8.84 1.29
C ASN A 92 18.37 -7.77 0.94
N ALA A 93 18.61 -6.51 1.34
CA ALA A 93 17.69 -5.41 1.07
C ALA A 93 17.61 -5.09 -0.42
N MET A 94 18.76 -5.05 -1.09
CA MET A 94 18.82 -4.88 -2.55
C MET A 94 18.13 -6.03 -3.28
N ALA A 95 18.37 -7.28 -2.86
CA ALA A 95 17.75 -8.47 -3.42
C ALA A 95 16.22 -8.43 -3.38
N VAL A 96 15.63 -8.03 -2.25
CA VAL A 96 14.16 -7.90 -2.13
C VAL A 96 13.63 -6.83 -3.09
N ASN A 97 14.29 -5.67 -3.19
CA ASN A 97 13.87 -4.62 -4.12
C ASN A 97 14.08 -5.00 -5.59
N GLU A 98 15.05 -5.84 -5.91
CA GLU A 98 15.21 -6.41 -7.26
C GLU A 98 14.10 -7.41 -7.59
N VAL A 99 13.72 -8.26 -6.63
CA VAL A 99 12.54 -9.12 -6.75
C VAL A 99 11.29 -8.28 -6.96
N ASN A 100 11.11 -7.20 -6.20
CA ASN A 100 10.02 -6.25 -6.38
C ASN A 100 9.98 -5.66 -7.80
N ALA A 101 11.10 -5.10 -8.27
CA ALA A 101 11.24 -4.50 -9.60
C ALA A 101 11.09 -5.52 -10.75
N SER A 102 11.30 -6.81 -10.47
CA SER A 102 11.06 -7.92 -11.41
C SER A 102 9.59 -8.35 -11.52
N MET A 103 8.66 -7.65 -10.85
CA MET A 103 7.28 -8.09 -10.64
C MET A 103 7.20 -9.42 -9.87
N GLY A 104 8.06 -9.58 -8.87
CA GLY A 104 8.03 -10.69 -7.93
C GLY A 104 7.11 -10.41 -6.74
N ARG A 105 6.88 -11.45 -5.93
CA ARG A 105 6.08 -11.36 -4.71
C ARG A 105 6.93 -10.84 -3.55
N ILE A 106 6.47 -9.77 -2.90
CA ILE A 106 7.10 -9.14 -1.72
C ILE A 106 6.05 -8.80 -0.66
N VAL A 107 6.51 -8.30 0.49
CA VAL A 107 5.68 -7.70 1.53
C VAL A 107 6.02 -6.22 1.64
N ALA A 108 5.05 -5.33 1.48
CA ALA A 108 5.27 -3.89 1.64
C ALA A 108 5.56 -3.53 3.11
N THR A 109 6.59 -2.71 3.35
CA THR A 109 7.04 -2.32 4.71
C THR A 109 7.65 -0.89 4.74
N PRO A 110 6.87 0.17 4.99
CA PRO A 110 5.41 0.23 4.87
C PRO A 110 4.94 0.37 3.40
N THR A 111 5.85 0.63 2.47
CA THR A 111 5.56 0.62 1.03
C THR A 111 6.39 -0.43 0.31
N ALA A 112 6.01 -0.75 -0.92
CA ALA A 112 6.80 -1.68 -1.76
C ALA A 112 8.17 -1.07 -2.15
N GLY A 113 8.27 0.26 -2.25
CA GLY A 113 9.53 0.95 -2.54
C GLY A 113 10.57 0.80 -1.43
N SER A 114 10.14 0.68 -0.18
CA SER A 114 10.99 0.45 1.00
C SER A 114 11.01 -0.99 1.50
N ALA A 115 10.43 -1.92 0.72
CA ALA A 115 10.19 -3.29 1.16
C ALA A 115 11.44 -4.11 1.46
N GLY A 116 12.65 -3.64 1.11
CA GLY A 116 13.88 -4.39 1.36
C GLY A 116 14.40 -4.28 2.78
N ILE A 117 14.14 -3.17 3.47
CA ILE A 117 14.84 -2.83 4.72
C ILE A 117 14.48 -3.77 5.87
N LEU A 118 13.19 -3.87 6.21
CA LEU A 118 12.74 -4.71 7.33
C LEU A 118 13.02 -6.22 7.07
N PRO A 119 12.69 -6.79 5.88
CA PRO A 119 13.05 -8.17 5.55
C PRO A 119 14.54 -8.46 5.66
N ALA A 120 15.40 -7.53 5.22
CA ALA A 120 16.83 -7.73 5.23
C ALA A 120 17.40 -7.87 6.64
N VAL A 121 17.03 -6.96 7.54
CA VAL A 121 17.53 -7.00 8.93
C VAL A 121 16.97 -8.19 9.69
N LEU A 122 15.69 -8.52 9.52
CA LEU A 122 15.06 -9.64 10.25
C LEU A 122 15.54 -11.00 9.73
N THR A 123 15.69 -11.15 8.42
CA THR A 123 16.26 -12.38 7.83
C THR A 123 17.72 -12.54 8.26
N HIS A 124 18.48 -11.45 8.32
CA HIS A 124 19.84 -11.49 8.81
C HIS A 124 19.92 -11.90 10.29
N MET A 125 19.05 -11.35 11.15
CA MET A 125 18.96 -11.77 12.55
C MET A 125 18.54 -13.24 12.68
N TYR A 126 17.61 -13.70 11.86
CA TYR A 126 17.22 -15.11 11.79
C TYR A 126 18.39 -16.03 11.41
N ASP A 127 19.21 -15.61 10.43
CA ASP A 127 20.37 -16.36 9.96
C ASP A 127 21.51 -16.48 10.99
N THR A 128 21.51 -15.63 12.03
CA THR A 128 22.46 -15.78 13.15
C THR A 128 22.22 -17.04 13.99
N ASN A 129 21.01 -17.63 13.91
CA ASN A 129 20.53 -18.69 14.81
C ASN A 129 20.56 -18.32 16.30
N LYS A 130 20.67 -17.03 16.64
CA LYS A 130 20.61 -16.54 18.03
C LYS A 130 19.18 -16.29 18.51
N PHE A 131 18.27 -16.06 17.56
CA PHE A 131 16.85 -15.79 17.81
C PHE A 131 16.00 -16.87 17.14
N SER A 132 14.95 -17.30 17.83
CA SER A 132 13.95 -18.19 17.27
C SER A 132 13.10 -17.48 16.22
N ARG A 133 12.47 -18.26 15.34
CA ARG A 133 11.52 -17.71 14.35
C ARG A 133 10.36 -16.98 15.03
N GLU A 134 9.90 -17.47 16.17
CA GLU A 134 8.80 -16.83 16.91
C GLU A 134 9.20 -15.45 17.43
N GLU A 135 10.42 -15.29 17.98
CA GLU A 135 10.94 -13.98 18.40
C GLU A 135 11.04 -12.99 17.23
N ILE A 136 11.51 -13.45 16.07
CA ILE A 136 11.59 -12.62 14.86
C ILE A 136 10.19 -12.18 14.40
N VAL A 137 9.22 -13.10 14.37
CA VAL A 137 7.83 -12.78 14.01
C VAL A 137 7.20 -11.83 15.05
N ARG A 138 7.48 -12.03 16.34
CA ARG A 138 6.96 -11.17 17.41
C ARG A 138 7.44 -9.72 17.25
N VAL A 139 8.70 -9.49 16.92
CA VAL A 139 9.22 -8.12 16.73
C VAL A 139 8.78 -7.44 15.42
N MET A 140 8.13 -8.18 14.52
CA MET A 140 7.39 -7.55 13.42
C MET A 140 6.19 -6.74 13.95
N PHE A 141 5.56 -7.15 15.07
CA PHE A 141 4.54 -6.33 15.70
C PHE A 141 5.11 -5.04 16.31
N THR A 142 6.37 -5.04 16.75
CA THR A 142 7.09 -3.80 17.08
C THR A 142 7.17 -2.91 15.83
N ALA A 143 7.62 -3.46 14.70
CA ALA A 143 7.75 -2.69 13.46
C ALA A 143 6.42 -2.09 13.03
N SER A 144 5.32 -2.85 13.15
CA SER A 144 3.98 -2.39 12.78
C SER A 144 3.47 -1.29 13.71
N ALA A 145 3.67 -1.40 15.03
CA ALA A 145 3.33 -0.34 15.98
C ALA A 145 4.07 0.96 15.70
N LEU A 146 5.37 0.87 15.42
CA LEU A 146 6.20 2.04 15.10
C LEU A 146 5.77 2.69 13.78
N GLY A 147 5.47 1.88 12.76
CA GLY A 147 4.95 2.40 11.50
C GLY A 147 3.54 3.00 11.64
N LEU A 148 2.67 2.47 12.51
CA LEU A 148 1.37 3.07 12.82
C LEU A 148 1.50 4.44 13.46
N VAL A 149 2.46 4.60 14.39
CA VAL A 149 2.77 5.90 15.00
C VAL A 149 3.22 6.90 13.94
N ILE A 150 4.08 6.49 13.01
CA ILE A 150 4.57 7.36 11.94
C ILE A 150 3.42 7.71 10.98
N ALA A 151 2.69 6.72 10.48
CA ALA A 151 1.67 6.88 9.45
C ALA A 151 0.45 7.70 9.91
N ASN A 152 0.12 7.68 11.20
CA ASN A 152 -0.96 8.50 11.75
C ASN A 152 -0.52 9.92 12.15
N ARG A 153 0.78 10.24 12.06
CA ARG A 153 1.34 11.54 12.42
C ARG A 153 1.97 12.27 11.23
N ALA A 154 2.43 11.53 10.23
CA ALA A 154 3.04 12.00 9.00
C ALA A 154 2.63 11.10 7.83
N SER A 155 2.68 11.62 6.60
CA SER A 155 2.50 10.76 5.42
C SER A 155 3.59 9.69 5.32
N ILE A 156 3.21 8.47 4.89
CA ILE A 156 4.12 7.39 4.48
C ILE A 156 4.15 7.20 2.95
N SER A 157 3.60 8.15 2.19
CA SER A 157 3.51 8.12 0.73
C SER A 157 4.67 8.89 0.09
N GLY A 158 5.39 8.26 -0.85
CA GLY A 158 6.45 8.91 -1.62
C GLY A 158 5.96 10.12 -2.42
N ALA A 159 4.74 10.04 -2.96
CA ALA A 159 4.09 11.10 -3.71
C ALA A 159 3.72 12.33 -2.87
N GLN A 160 3.60 12.19 -1.55
CA GLN A 160 3.28 13.29 -0.65
C GLN A 160 4.52 13.75 0.14
N GLY A 161 5.18 12.83 0.83
CA GLY A 161 6.26 13.12 1.77
C GLY A 161 7.68 12.90 1.25
N GLY A 162 7.87 12.45 0.01
CA GLY A 162 9.17 12.05 -0.54
C GLY A 162 9.66 10.70 0.01
N CYS A 163 10.87 10.26 -0.36
CA CYS A 163 11.36 8.96 0.07
C CYS A 163 11.69 8.89 1.57
N GLN A 164 11.81 10.03 2.25
CA GLN A 164 11.87 10.03 3.72
C GLN A 164 10.63 9.37 4.35
N ALA A 165 9.46 9.53 3.73
CA ALA A 165 8.20 8.97 4.20
C ALA A 165 8.14 7.44 4.04
N GLU A 166 8.85 6.90 3.04
CA GLU A 166 8.87 5.45 2.74
C GLU A 166 10.11 4.78 3.34
N ILE A 167 11.28 5.14 2.83
CA ILE A 167 12.59 4.60 3.21
C ILE A 167 12.92 4.99 4.65
N GLY A 168 12.67 6.25 5.03
CA GLY A 168 12.93 6.70 6.41
C GLY A 168 12.06 5.97 7.42
N SER A 169 10.75 5.85 7.16
CA SER A 169 9.82 5.08 8.00
C SER A 169 10.25 3.62 8.13
N ALA A 170 10.59 2.95 7.03
CA ALA A 170 11.08 1.56 7.06
C ALA A 170 12.40 1.42 7.84
N THR A 171 13.31 2.39 7.72
CA THR A 171 14.56 2.46 8.50
C THR A 171 14.26 2.54 10.00
N ALA A 172 13.32 3.41 10.38
CA ALA A 172 12.92 3.60 11.77
C ALA A 172 12.23 2.37 12.35
N MET A 173 11.30 1.77 11.61
CA MET A 173 10.63 0.52 11.97
C MET A 173 11.65 -0.60 12.21
N ALA A 174 12.58 -0.78 11.29
CA ALA A 174 13.66 -1.77 11.41
C ALA A 174 14.57 -1.51 12.62
N ALA A 175 14.98 -0.25 12.83
CA ALA A 175 15.85 0.11 13.95
C ALA A 175 15.18 -0.18 15.30
N GLY A 176 13.92 0.23 15.48
CA GLY A 176 13.18 0.00 16.72
C GLY A 176 12.90 -1.49 16.99
N SER A 177 12.57 -2.27 15.96
CA SER A 177 12.42 -3.73 16.08
C SER A 177 13.71 -4.42 16.50
N LEU A 178 14.87 -3.99 15.96
CA LEU A 178 16.16 -4.54 16.36
C LEU A 178 16.48 -4.23 17.82
N VAL A 179 16.15 -3.04 18.32
CA VAL A 179 16.33 -2.70 19.74
C VAL A 179 15.50 -3.61 20.64
N GLU A 180 14.20 -3.79 20.34
CA GLU A 180 13.35 -4.67 21.15
C GLU A 180 13.79 -6.13 21.07
N LEU A 181 14.20 -6.61 19.89
CA LEU A 181 14.74 -7.97 19.70
C LEU A 181 15.97 -8.23 20.58
N HIS A 182 16.78 -7.19 20.84
CA HIS A 182 17.98 -7.27 21.69
C HIS A 182 17.70 -6.92 23.16
N GLY A 183 16.43 -6.81 23.56
CA GLY A 183 16.03 -6.57 24.94
C GLY A 183 16.17 -5.11 25.41
N GLY A 184 16.23 -4.15 24.48
CA GLY A 184 16.24 -2.73 24.81
C GLY A 184 14.90 -2.24 25.37
N THR A 185 14.94 -1.12 26.10
CA THR A 185 13.73 -0.53 26.72
C THR A 185 12.84 0.19 25.70
N PRO A 186 11.56 0.44 26.01
CA PRO A 186 10.69 1.27 25.17
C PRO A 186 11.29 2.66 24.84
N GLU A 187 12.04 3.28 25.75
CA GLU A 187 12.76 4.53 25.50
C GLU A 187 13.89 4.34 24.48
N GLN A 188 14.66 3.26 24.57
CA GLN A 188 15.69 2.95 23.59
C GLN A 188 15.07 2.68 22.21
N VAL A 189 13.92 2.01 22.14
CA VAL A 189 13.17 1.83 20.89
C VAL A 189 12.80 3.20 20.30
N SER A 190 12.23 4.10 21.10
CA SER A 190 11.91 5.46 20.68
C SER A 190 13.16 6.22 20.20
N ASN A 191 14.28 6.11 20.91
CA ASN A 191 15.55 6.74 20.53
C ASN A 191 16.05 6.22 19.17
N ALA A 192 16.02 4.91 18.93
CA ALA A 192 16.42 4.32 17.65
C ALA A 192 15.59 4.86 16.48
N VAL A 193 14.28 5.00 16.65
CA VAL A 193 13.39 5.60 15.64
C VAL A 193 13.79 7.05 15.36
N GLY A 194 13.98 7.86 16.41
CA GLY A 194 14.37 9.26 16.27
C GLY A 194 15.74 9.44 15.60
N LEU A 195 16.71 8.58 15.92
CA LEU A 195 18.04 8.57 15.30
C LEU A 195 17.98 8.16 13.82
N ALA A 196 17.22 7.11 13.50
CA ALA A 196 17.05 6.61 12.13
C ALA A 196 16.38 7.65 11.21
N LEU A 197 15.30 8.28 11.68
CA LEU A 197 14.56 9.27 10.89
C LEU A 197 15.38 10.53 10.60
N LYS A 198 16.18 11.01 11.56
CA LYS A 198 17.06 12.18 11.37
C LYS A 198 18.01 12.01 10.18
N ASN A 199 18.47 10.79 9.91
CA ASN A 199 19.36 10.51 8.79
C ASN A 199 18.61 10.42 7.43
N SER A 200 17.29 10.50 7.44
CA SER A 200 16.43 10.38 6.27
C SER A 200 15.70 11.67 5.91
N LEU A 201 15.69 12.68 6.80
CA LEU A 201 14.98 13.94 6.58
C LEU A 201 15.45 14.65 5.29
N GLY A 202 14.49 15.08 4.47
CA GLY A 202 14.74 15.75 3.19
C GLY A 202 15.02 14.81 2.02
N LEU A 203 14.93 13.49 2.20
CA LEU A 203 15.15 12.54 1.12
C LEU A 203 14.03 12.61 0.06
N VAL A 204 14.36 13.14 -1.11
CA VAL A 204 13.42 13.31 -2.25
C VAL A 204 13.02 11.98 -2.89
N CYS A 205 11.81 11.91 -3.46
CA CYS A 205 11.34 10.77 -4.26
C CYS A 205 11.24 11.19 -5.73
N ASP A 206 12.29 10.96 -6.51
CA ASP A 206 12.27 11.21 -7.95
C ASP A 206 12.99 10.07 -8.69
N PRO A 207 12.33 8.90 -8.79
CA PRO A 207 12.92 7.72 -9.41
C PRO A 207 13.14 7.91 -10.91
N VAL A 208 14.27 7.39 -11.41
CA VAL A 208 14.60 7.45 -12.84
C VAL A 208 13.50 6.75 -13.64
N ALA A 209 12.98 7.45 -14.64
CA ALA A 209 11.90 6.98 -15.49
C ALA A 209 10.61 6.58 -14.75
N GLY A 210 10.42 7.06 -13.50
CA GLY A 210 9.26 6.65 -12.70
C GLY A 210 9.28 5.17 -12.33
N LEU A 211 10.46 4.54 -12.27
CA LEU A 211 10.63 3.13 -11.96
C LEU A 211 11.09 2.95 -10.51
N VAL A 212 10.57 1.96 -9.79
CA VAL A 212 11.05 1.59 -8.45
C VAL A 212 12.35 0.78 -8.54
N GLU A 213 13.34 1.37 -9.18
CA GLU A 213 14.64 0.78 -9.51
C GLU A 213 15.76 1.70 -9.02
N ILE A 214 15.92 2.87 -9.65
CA ILE A 214 17.00 3.81 -9.38
C ILE A 214 16.40 5.09 -8.79
N PRO A 215 16.79 5.52 -7.58
CA PRO A 215 17.79 4.93 -6.68
C PRO A 215 17.22 3.92 -5.66
N CYS A 216 15.95 3.51 -5.80
CA CYS A 216 15.19 2.76 -4.79
C CYS A 216 15.92 1.50 -4.28
N ILE A 217 16.49 0.69 -5.17
CA ILE A 217 17.22 -0.54 -4.82
C ILE A 217 18.41 -0.21 -3.89
N THR A 218 19.25 0.75 -4.28
CA THR A 218 20.43 1.14 -3.51
C THR A 218 20.09 1.83 -2.19
N ARG A 219 18.98 2.59 -2.15
CA ARG A 219 18.50 3.21 -0.92
C ARG A 219 18.13 2.17 0.13
N ASN A 220 17.44 1.10 -0.26
CA ASN A 220 17.11 0.02 0.66
C ASN A 220 18.37 -0.64 1.23
N GLY A 221 19.37 -0.93 0.39
CA GLY A 221 20.66 -1.45 0.82
C GLY A 221 21.33 -0.60 1.91
N LEU A 222 21.51 0.69 1.65
CA LEU A 222 22.22 1.60 2.58
C LEU A 222 21.40 1.91 3.84
N HIS A 223 20.07 2.00 3.72
CA HIS A 223 19.21 2.26 4.86
C HIS A 223 19.03 1.04 5.77
N ALA A 224 19.16 -0.18 5.26
CA ALA A 224 19.19 -1.37 6.12
C ALA A 224 20.40 -1.35 7.07
N LEU A 225 21.57 -0.89 6.59
CA LEU A 225 22.75 -0.67 7.44
C LEU A 225 22.54 0.49 8.42
N THR A 226 21.89 1.57 7.97
CA THR A 226 21.54 2.72 8.83
C THR A 226 20.63 2.30 9.97
N ALA A 227 19.67 1.40 9.73
CA ALA A 227 18.77 0.86 10.75
C ALA A 227 19.55 0.10 11.83
N MET A 228 20.48 -0.78 11.44
CA MET A 228 21.35 -1.49 12.39
C MET A 228 22.19 -0.53 13.23
N ALA A 229 22.85 0.43 12.59
CA ALA A 229 23.67 1.41 13.29
C ALA A 229 22.84 2.27 14.27
N SER A 230 21.62 2.65 13.88
CA SER A 230 20.71 3.40 14.75
C SER A 230 20.23 2.58 15.96
N ALA A 231 20.01 1.28 15.78
CA ALA A 231 19.69 0.36 16.86
C ALA A 231 20.86 0.20 17.84
N ASP A 232 22.07 -0.02 17.34
CA ASP A 232 23.29 -0.10 18.16
C ASP A 232 23.54 1.19 18.94
N MET A 233 23.35 2.34 18.31
CA MET A 233 23.45 3.64 18.98
C MET A 233 22.47 3.73 20.16
N ALA A 234 21.20 3.37 19.96
CA ALA A 234 20.21 3.42 21.02
C ALA A 234 20.49 2.41 22.16
N LEU A 235 20.93 1.19 21.82
CA LEU A 235 21.36 0.18 22.80
C LEU A 235 22.62 0.60 23.57
N ALA A 236 23.45 1.46 22.97
CA ALA A 236 24.59 2.11 23.62
C ALA A 236 24.20 3.40 24.38
N ASP A 237 22.90 3.58 24.66
CA ASP A 237 22.33 4.72 25.38
C ASP A 237 22.52 6.09 24.69
N VAL A 238 22.72 6.11 23.37
CA VAL A 238 22.65 7.35 22.60
C VAL A 238 21.20 7.82 22.55
N VAL A 239 20.93 8.95 23.20
CA VAL A 239 19.59 9.53 23.29
C VAL A 239 19.30 10.41 22.08
N SER A 240 18.09 10.27 21.54
CA SER A 240 17.54 11.19 20.55
C SER A 240 17.14 12.50 21.25
N ILE A 241 18.06 13.48 21.30
CA ILE A 241 17.86 14.75 22.04
C ILE A 241 16.58 15.48 21.60
N ILE A 242 16.37 15.62 20.29
CA ILE A 242 15.05 16.01 19.77
C ILE A 242 14.12 14.80 19.91
N PRO A 243 13.00 14.92 20.65
CA PRO A 243 12.07 13.83 20.86
C PRO A 243 11.55 13.24 19.54
N THR A 244 11.36 11.93 19.51
CA THR A 244 10.97 11.20 18.29
C THR A 244 9.67 11.70 17.67
N ASP A 245 8.70 12.13 18.48
CA ASP A 245 7.47 12.76 17.98
C ASP A 245 7.75 14.04 17.17
N GLU A 246 8.66 14.90 17.64
CA GLU A 246 9.05 16.12 16.92
C GLU A 246 9.86 15.81 15.65
N VAL A 247 10.63 14.72 15.65
CA VAL A 247 11.33 14.25 14.44
C VAL A 247 10.35 13.81 13.36
N ILE A 248 9.26 13.12 13.75
CA ILE A 248 8.20 12.72 12.82
C ILE A 248 7.46 13.96 12.29
N ASP A 249 7.16 14.94 13.16
CA ASP A 249 6.54 16.21 12.73
C ASP A 249 7.45 16.98 11.74
N ALA A 250 8.75 16.99 11.99
CA ALA A 250 9.71 17.60 11.09
C ALA A 250 9.76 16.87 9.73
N MET A 251 9.65 15.54 9.72
CA MET A 251 9.54 14.75 8.48
C MET A 251 8.31 15.18 7.67
N ASP A 252 7.15 15.31 8.32
CA ASP A 252 5.91 15.73 7.68
C ASP A 252 6.02 17.15 7.10
N ALA A 253 6.50 18.10 7.91
CA ALA A 253 6.68 19.49 7.49
C ALA A 253 7.62 19.61 6.27
N VAL A 254 8.77 18.91 6.31
CA VAL A 254 9.70 18.87 5.17
C VAL A 254 9.04 18.26 3.93
N GLY A 255 8.25 17.20 4.10
CA GLY A 255 7.54 16.54 3.01
C GLY A 255 6.54 17.48 2.33
N ASN A 256 5.76 18.21 3.12
CA ASN A 256 4.77 19.20 2.66
C ASN A 256 5.42 20.38 1.93
N GLU A 257 6.67 20.71 2.24
CA GLU A 257 7.44 21.77 1.55
C GLU A 257 8.16 21.28 0.27
N LEU A 258 8.27 19.97 0.03
CA LEU A 258 8.91 19.47 -1.19
C LEU A 258 8.17 19.95 -2.45
N PRO A 259 8.88 20.48 -3.46
CA PRO A 259 8.23 20.81 -4.72
C PRO A 259 7.78 19.53 -5.44
N GLU A 260 6.71 19.62 -6.22
CA GLU A 260 6.14 18.50 -6.97
C GLU A 260 7.18 17.75 -7.82
N SER A 261 8.13 18.47 -8.41
CA SER A 261 9.22 17.89 -9.22
C SER A 261 10.19 17.00 -8.43
N LEU A 262 10.18 17.06 -7.10
CA LEU A 262 11.00 16.24 -6.20
C LEU A 262 10.15 15.25 -5.37
N ARG A 263 8.85 15.20 -5.66
CA ARG A 263 7.93 14.12 -5.32
C ARG A 263 7.84 13.18 -6.51
N GLU A 264 7.22 12.01 -6.32
CA GLU A 264 7.20 10.77 -7.14
C GLU A 264 6.76 10.90 -8.63
N THR A 265 6.95 12.07 -9.25
CA THR A 265 6.56 12.45 -10.60
C THR A 265 7.58 12.05 -11.67
N GLY A 266 8.84 11.78 -11.30
CA GLY A 266 9.87 11.34 -12.23
C GLY A 266 10.31 12.41 -13.24
N ILE A 267 10.21 13.69 -12.89
CA ILE A 267 10.55 14.83 -13.78
C ILE A 267 11.76 15.65 -13.30
N GLY A 268 12.19 15.52 -12.04
CA GLY A 268 13.17 16.41 -11.41
C GLY A 268 14.47 15.71 -11.02
N GLY A 269 14.89 15.85 -9.75
CA GLY A 269 15.97 15.09 -9.09
C GLY A 269 16.92 14.26 -9.97
N LEU A 270 16.89 12.92 -9.80
CA LEU A 270 17.71 11.99 -10.58
C LEU A 270 17.10 11.71 -11.95
N ALA A 271 15.76 11.71 -12.05
CA ALA A 271 15.03 11.38 -13.27
C ALA A 271 15.28 12.39 -14.39
N GLY A 272 15.38 13.67 -14.05
CA GLY A 272 15.61 14.80 -14.94
C GLY A 272 17.07 14.98 -15.36
N THR A 273 18.01 14.22 -14.79
CA THR A 273 19.41 14.22 -15.27
C THR A 273 19.49 13.82 -16.74
N PRO A 274 20.53 14.23 -17.50
CA PRO A 274 20.67 13.86 -18.91
C PRO A 274 20.66 12.33 -19.14
N THR A 275 21.22 11.56 -18.20
CA THR A 275 21.19 10.10 -18.26
C THR A 275 19.83 9.54 -17.84
N GLY A 276 19.19 10.09 -16.80
CA GLY A 276 17.85 9.67 -16.38
C GLY A 276 16.80 9.83 -17.49
N ARG A 277 16.83 10.97 -18.19
CA ARG A 277 15.96 11.22 -19.35
C ARG A 277 16.23 10.24 -20.50
N ARG A 278 17.49 9.96 -20.80
CA ARG A 278 17.87 8.96 -21.82
C ARG A 278 17.39 7.56 -21.47
N ILE A 279 17.49 7.17 -20.20
CA ILE A 279 16.97 5.87 -19.73
C ILE A 279 15.45 5.83 -19.91
N LYS A 280 14.73 6.89 -19.56
CA LYS A 280 13.27 6.98 -19.78
C LYS A 280 12.91 6.77 -21.25
N GLU A 281 13.60 7.45 -22.16
CA GLU A 281 13.42 7.28 -23.61
C GLU A 281 13.73 5.86 -24.09
N GLN A 282 14.74 5.20 -23.51
CA GLN A 282 15.11 3.82 -23.85
C GLN A 282 14.05 2.80 -23.39
N VAL A 283 13.44 3.02 -22.23
CA VAL A 283 12.47 2.09 -21.64
C VAL A 283 11.09 2.22 -22.30
N PHE A 284 10.61 3.45 -22.52
CA PHE A 284 9.23 3.68 -23.00
C PHE A 284 9.15 4.13 -24.47
N GLY A 285 10.27 4.48 -25.11
CA GLY A 285 10.26 5.14 -26.41
C GLY A 285 9.72 6.58 -26.34
N ASN A 286 9.34 7.13 -27.51
CA ASN A 286 8.73 8.47 -27.65
C ASN A 286 7.19 8.44 -27.66
N ASN A 287 6.56 7.31 -27.34
CA ASN A 287 5.12 7.17 -27.43
C ASN A 287 4.47 7.44 -26.07
N ASP A 288 3.94 8.65 -25.89
CA ASP A 288 2.88 8.89 -24.91
C ASP A 288 1.64 8.10 -25.41
N GLU A 289 1.43 6.87 -24.91
CA GLU A 289 0.22 6.06 -25.22
C GLU A 289 -1.06 6.68 -24.64
N LEU A 290 -0.93 7.65 -23.73
CA LEU A 290 -2.06 8.38 -23.17
C LEU A 290 -2.60 9.39 -24.17
N VAL A 291 -3.86 9.22 -24.56
CA VAL A 291 -4.53 10.20 -25.39
C VAL A 291 -4.91 11.41 -24.53
N LYS A 292 -4.26 12.55 -24.82
CA LYS A 292 -4.57 13.86 -24.26
C LYS A 292 -5.68 14.51 -25.10
N ASP A 293 -6.67 15.12 -24.45
CA ASP A 293 -7.72 15.93 -25.08
C ASP A 293 -8.73 15.20 -26.01
N VAL A 294 -9.36 14.10 -25.55
CA VAL A 294 -10.56 13.54 -26.22
C VAL A 294 -11.83 14.00 -25.50
N GLU A 295 -12.64 14.88 -26.09
CA GLU A 295 -13.98 15.18 -25.56
C GLU A 295 -14.81 13.89 -25.47
N VAL A 296 -15.11 13.48 -24.24
CA VAL A 296 -16.10 12.44 -23.95
C VAL A 296 -17.30 13.21 -23.45
N GLU A 297 -18.43 13.18 -24.17
CA GLU A 297 -19.66 13.87 -23.76
C GLU A 297 -20.04 13.44 -22.33
N MET A 298 -19.97 14.40 -21.41
CA MET A 298 -20.34 14.19 -20.01
C MET A 298 -21.81 14.54 -19.81
N SER A 299 -22.62 13.57 -19.36
CA SER A 299 -23.92 13.85 -18.76
C SER A 299 -23.74 14.33 -17.31
N GLY A 300 -23.90 15.65 -17.13
CA GLY A 300 -24.21 16.43 -15.91
C GLY A 300 -23.91 15.90 -14.50
N THR A 301 -23.16 16.70 -13.73
CA THR A 301 -23.66 17.59 -12.66
C THR A 301 -22.46 18.28 -12.00
N GLY A 302 -22.44 19.62 -12.06
CA GLY A 302 -21.32 20.45 -11.60
C GLY A 302 -21.37 20.73 -10.09
N GLU A 303 -21.11 19.73 -9.27
CA GLU A 303 -20.89 19.93 -7.83
C GLU A 303 -19.40 19.98 -7.49
N LYS A 304 -19.01 21.01 -6.73
CA LYS A 304 -17.70 21.11 -6.09
C LYS A 304 -17.70 20.24 -4.85
N VAL A 305 -16.94 19.15 -4.88
CA VAL A 305 -16.55 18.42 -3.68
C VAL A 305 -15.50 19.27 -2.96
N ILE A 306 -15.75 19.60 -1.69
CA ILE A 306 -14.80 20.25 -0.80
C ILE A 306 -13.92 19.14 -0.23
N ASP A 307 -12.61 19.26 -0.47
CA ASP A 307 -11.58 18.35 0.06
C ASP A 307 -11.32 18.69 1.52
N ASP A 308 -11.73 17.80 2.43
CA ASP A 308 -11.46 17.89 3.87
C ASP A 308 -10.12 17.24 4.25
N GLY A 309 -9.19 17.02 3.30
CA GLY A 309 -7.81 16.64 3.57
C GLY A 309 -7.69 15.42 4.48
N VAL A 310 -8.46 14.36 4.18
CA VAL A 310 -8.49 13.15 5.00
C VAL A 310 -7.12 12.48 4.94
N THR A 311 -6.33 12.68 6.00
CA THR A 311 -5.15 11.86 6.28
C THR A 311 -5.65 10.44 6.49
N ALA A 312 -5.18 9.49 5.68
CA ALA A 312 -5.54 8.08 5.85
C ALA A 312 -5.22 7.67 7.30
N ARG A 313 -6.25 7.32 8.07
CA ARG A 313 -6.06 6.79 9.42
C ARG A 313 -5.75 5.30 9.31
N TYR A 314 -4.60 4.92 9.86
CA TYR A 314 -4.19 3.53 9.92
C TYR A 314 -4.59 2.96 11.27
N GLN A 315 -5.29 1.83 11.25
CA GLN A 315 -5.86 1.21 12.45
C GLN A 315 -5.16 -0.09 12.81
N SER A 316 -4.70 -0.84 11.80
CA SER A 316 -4.07 -2.13 11.98
C SER A 316 -2.60 -2.14 11.55
N GLY A 317 -1.77 -2.84 12.31
CA GLY A 317 -0.37 -3.08 11.99
C GLY A 317 -0.18 -3.89 10.70
N PHE A 318 -1.19 -4.64 10.25
CA PHE A 318 -1.17 -5.34 8.96
C PHE A 318 -1.28 -4.39 7.75
N GLU A 319 -1.70 -3.15 7.99
CA GLU A 319 -1.70 -2.08 6.99
C GLU A 319 -0.31 -1.44 6.83
N ILE A 320 0.56 -1.68 7.81
CA ILE A 320 1.96 -1.21 7.84
C ILE A 320 2.90 -2.33 7.39
N ILE A 321 2.62 -3.58 7.73
CA ILE A 321 3.35 -4.76 7.25
C ILE A 321 2.38 -5.53 6.36
N GLY A 322 2.43 -5.20 5.08
CA GLY A 322 1.48 -5.66 4.09
C GLY A 322 1.08 -4.56 3.10
N PRO A 323 0.31 -4.91 2.07
CA PRO A 323 -0.09 -6.27 1.74
C PRO A 323 1.08 -7.11 1.20
N VAL A 324 0.91 -8.43 1.20
CA VAL A 324 1.67 -9.29 0.30
C VAL A 324 1.21 -8.99 -1.13
N MET A 325 2.14 -8.63 -2.00
CA MET A 325 1.77 -8.16 -3.33
C MET A 325 2.79 -8.55 -4.40
N VAL A 326 2.38 -8.42 -5.66
CA VAL A 326 3.22 -8.53 -6.85
C VAL A 326 3.38 -7.15 -7.47
N GLY A 327 4.62 -6.82 -7.85
CA GLY A 327 4.94 -5.59 -8.56
C GLY A 327 5.36 -4.42 -7.67
N PRO A 328 5.89 -3.36 -8.28
CA PRO A 328 6.89 -2.52 -7.65
C PRO A 328 6.37 -1.54 -6.60
N SER A 329 5.07 -1.23 -6.58
CA SER A 329 4.50 -0.14 -5.79
C SER A 329 3.18 -0.53 -5.12
N SER A 330 3.05 -0.34 -3.80
CA SER A 330 1.82 -0.71 -3.10
C SER A 330 0.65 0.23 -3.44
N SER A 331 0.89 1.52 -3.69
CA SER A 331 -0.14 2.45 -4.13
C SER A 331 -0.52 2.25 -5.60
N HIS A 332 0.48 2.13 -6.47
CA HIS A 332 0.29 2.08 -7.93
C HIS A 332 0.03 0.68 -8.46
N THR A 333 0.38 -0.38 -7.72
CA THR A 333 0.11 -1.77 -8.11
C THR A 333 -0.96 -2.40 -7.22
N ALA A 334 -0.76 -2.49 -5.90
CA ALA A 334 -1.76 -3.16 -5.04
C ALA A 334 -3.07 -2.35 -4.95
N GLY A 335 -2.98 -1.03 -4.74
CA GLY A 335 -4.13 -0.13 -4.77
C GLY A 335 -4.85 -0.15 -6.12
N ALA A 336 -4.12 -0.09 -7.22
CA ALA A 336 -4.68 -0.18 -8.57
C ALA A 336 -5.39 -1.52 -8.86
N VAL A 337 -4.83 -2.66 -8.43
CA VAL A 337 -5.52 -3.96 -8.52
C VAL A 337 -6.83 -3.91 -7.76
N ARG A 338 -6.83 -3.36 -6.54
CA ARG A 338 -8.03 -3.22 -5.72
C ARG A 338 -9.08 -2.30 -6.36
N ILE A 339 -8.68 -1.18 -6.95
CA ILE A 339 -9.60 -0.28 -7.69
C ILE A 339 -10.27 -1.04 -8.85
N GLY A 340 -9.49 -1.73 -9.67
CA GLY A 340 -10.03 -2.52 -10.77
C GLY A 340 -10.94 -3.66 -10.28
N ASN A 341 -10.59 -4.29 -9.16
CA ASN A 341 -11.34 -5.40 -8.57
C ASN A 341 -12.67 -4.93 -7.98
N VAL A 342 -12.71 -3.77 -7.32
CA VAL A 342 -13.99 -3.16 -6.89
C VAL A 342 -14.86 -2.84 -8.09
N ALA A 343 -14.33 -2.21 -9.15
CA ALA A 343 -15.10 -1.96 -10.37
C ALA A 343 -15.67 -3.25 -10.97
N ARG A 344 -14.85 -4.30 -11.02
CA ARG A 344 -15.25 -5.65 -11.46
C ARG A 344 -16.41 -6.22 -10.65
N GLN A 345 -16.33 -6.17 -9.33
CA GLN A 345 -17.39 -6.69 -8.45
C GLN A 345 -18.67 -5.86 -8.55
N LEU A 346 -18.56 -4.53 -8.66
CA LEU A 346 -19.70 -3.63 -8.87
C LEU A 346 -20.39 -3.86 -10.22
N LEU A 347 -19.65 -4.22 -11.26
CA LEU A 347 -20.24 -4.60 -12.54
C LEU A 347 -21.02 -5.92 -12.40
N GLY A 348 -20.47 -6.93 -11.70
CA GLY A 348 -21.19 -8.18 -11.44
C GLY A 348 -21.41 -9.10 -12.66
N GLU A 349 -20.78 -8.80 -13.81
CA GLU A 349 -20.76 -9.63 -15.02
C GLU A 349 -19.39 -9.51 -15.73
N GLU A 350 -19.07 -10.39 -16.69
CA GLU A 350 -17.83 -10.32 -17.51
C GLU A 350 -17.67 -8.97 -18.22
N PRO A 351 -16.47 -8.33 -18.20
CA PRO A 351 -16.30 -7.03 -18.80
C PRO A 351 -15.89 -7.18 -20.27
N GLU A 352 -16.49 -6.38 -21.16
CA GLU A 352 -16.15 -6.36 -22.59
C GLU A 352 -15.21 -5.20 -22.93
N GLU A 353 -15.36 -4.07 -22.24
CA GLU A 353 -14.58 -2.86 -22.46
C GLU A 353 -14.34 -2.08 -21.16
N VAL A 354 -13.16 -1.49 -21.03
CA VAL A 354 -12.80 -0.59 -19.93
C VAL A 354 -12.07 0.64 -20.43
N VAL A 355 -12.42 1.80 -19.88
CA VAL A 355 -11.70 3.07 -20.07
C VAL A 355 -11.25 3.58 -18.71
N PHE A 356 -9.93 3.66 -18.53
CA PHE A 356 -9.30 4.23 -17.34
C PHE A 356 -8.91 5.68 -17.61
N THR A 357 -9.33 6.62 -16.76
CA THR A 357 -8.80 7.99 -16.76
C THR A 357 -7.93 8.19 -15.52
N LEU A 358 -6.65 8.47 -15.73
CA LEU A 358 -5.64 8.59 -14.67
C LEU A 358 -5.36 10.07 -14.37
N MET A 359 -5.13 10.37 -13.09
CA MET A 359 -4.77 11.70 -12.60
C MET A 359 -3.31 11.73 -12.08
N ASP A 360 -2.64 12.87 -12.22
CA ASP A 360 -1.34 13.21 -11.63
C ASP A 360 -0.31 12.07 -11.58
N SER A 361 -0.01 11.53 -10.39
CA SER A 361 1.05 10.54 -10.20
C SER A 361 0.75 9.24 -10.95
N PHE A 362 -0.52 8.80 -10.90
CA PHE A 362 -0.97 7.65 -11.71
C PHE A 362 -0.71 7.93 -13.18
N ALA A 363 -1.15 9.06 -13.72
CA ALA A 363 -0.93 9.35 -15.14
C ALA A 363 0.56 9.42 -15.53
N LYS A 364 1.40 10.05 -14.69
CA LYS A 364 2.82 10.28 -15.00
C LYS A 364 3.68 9.02 -14.92
N THR A 365 3.31 8.05 -14.06
CA THR A 365 4.15 6.88 -13.76
C THR A 365 3.47 5.54 -14.07
N TYR A 366 2.27 5.54 -14.70
CA TYR A 366 1.44 4.34 -14.84
C TYR A 366 2.17 3.11 -15.41
N GLN A 367 3.04 3.28 -16.41
CA GLN A 367 3.81 2.16 -16.98
C GLN A 367 5.00 1.77 -16.08
N GLY A 368 5.67 2.75 -15.48
CA GLY A 368 6.85 2.53 -14.64
C GLY A 368 6.52 1.81 -13.33
N HIS A 369 5.39 2.14 -12.72
CA HIS A 369 4.90 1.48 -11.52
C HIS A 369 3.94 0.31 -11.81
N GLY A 370 3.63 0.03 -13.08
CA GLY A 370 2.73 -1.05 -13.48
C GLY A 370 1.26 -0.83 -13.11
N THR A 371 0.83 0.43 -12.96
CA THR A 371 -0.57 0.81 -12.72
C THR A 371 -1.50 0.37 -13.84
N ASP A 372 -1.04 0.42 -15.09
CA ASP A 372 -1.79 -0.11 -16.22
C ASP A 372 -2.11 -1.60 -16.05
N LEU A 373 -1.08 -2.40 -15.81
CA LEU A 373 -1.19 -3.85 -15.62
C LEU A 373 -2.04 -4.17 -14.39
N ALA A 374 -1.87 -3.41 -13.32
CA ALA A 374 -2.60 -3.58 -12.07
C ALA A 374 -4.10 -3.29 -12.22
N LEU A 375 -4.46 -2.16 -12.85
CA LEU A 375 -5.87 -1.81 -13.10
C LEU A 375 -6.55 -2.87 -13.98
N ILE A 376 -5.87 -3.32 -15.04
CA ILE A 376 -6.34 -4.40 -15.91
C ILE A 376 -6.51 -5.70 -15.10
N ALA A 377 -5.50 -6.08 -14.31
CA ALA A 377 -5.54 -7.28 -13.47
C ALA A 377 -6.72 -7.26 -12.49
N GLY A 378 -6.97 -6.12 -11.85
CA GLY A 378 -8.13 -5.91 -11.00
C GLY A 378 -9.45 -6.15 -11.74
N VAL A 379 -9.60 -5.56 -12.94
CA VAL A 379 -10.79 -5.76 -13.78
C VAL A 379 -10.94 -7.22 -14.22
N LEU A 380 -9.84 -7.94 -14.42
CA LEU A 380 -9.83 -9.38 -14.72
C LEU A 380 -10.15 -10.26 -13.49
N GLY A 381 -10.30 -9.68 -12.30
CA GLY A 381 -10.62 -10.36 -11.05
C GLY A 381 -9.40 -10.88 -10.28
N PHE A 382 -8.18 -10.46 -10.62
CA PHE A 382 -6.98 -10.87 -9.89
C PHE A 382 -6.90 -10.19 -8.52
N THR A 383 -6.16 -10.82 -7.61
CA THR A 383 -5.81 -10.27 -6.29
C THR A 383 -4.40 -9.70 -6.33
N THR A 384 -4.02 -8.91 -5.33
CA THR A 384 -2.68 -8.31 -5.21
C THR A 384 -1.56 -9.36 -5.18
N ARG A 385 -1.87 -10.61 -4.82
CA ARG A 385 -0.93 -11.74 -4.69
C ARG A 385 -0.71 -12.50 -5.99
N ASP A 386 -1.48 -12.21 -7.02
CA ASP A 386 -1.53 -13.00 -8.25
C ASP A 386 -0.27 -12.79 -9.11
N PRO A 387 0.52 -13.85 -9.41
CA PRO A 387 1.72 -13.72 -10.23
C PRO A 387 1.44 -13.30 -11.68
N GLU A 388 0.20 -13.45 -12.16
CA GLU A 388 -0.20 -13.11 -13.53
C GLU A 388 -0.51 -11.62 -13.73
N ILE A 389 -0.41 -10.79 -12.68
CA ILE A 389 -0.51 -9.31 -12.82
C ILE A 389 0.46 -8.81 -13.91
N LYS A 390 1.67 -9.36 -13.98
CA LYS A 390 2.68 -8.97 -14.99
C LYS A 390 2.26 -9.27 -16.44
N ASN A 391 1.31 -10.20 -16.63
CA ASN A 391 0.79 -10.67 -17.92
C ASN A 391 -0.64 -10.14 -18.20
N ALA A 392 -1.17 -9.26 -17.34
CA ALA A 392 -2.59 -8.86 -17.37
C ALA A 392 -3.03 -8.28 -18.74
N ARG A 393 -2.16 -7.51 -19.42
CA ARG A 393 -2.46 -6.95 -20.75
C ARG A 393 -2.61 -8.03 -21.83
N GLU A 394 -1.79 -9.08 -21.77
CA GLU A 394 -1.87 -10.22 -22.70
C GLU A 394 -3.14 -11.04 -22.43
N ILE A 395 -3.41 -11.32 -21.15
CA ILE A 395 -4.61 -12.05 -20.73
C ILE A 395 -5.89 -11.29 -21.10
N ALA A 396 -5.91 -9.97 -20.95
CA ALA A 396 -7.03 -9.13 -21.38
C ALA A 396 -7.29 -9.27 -22.88
N LYS A 397 -6.24 -9.25 -23.70
CA LYS A 397 -6.34 -9.43 -25.15
C LYS A 397 -6.85 -10.82 -25.52
N GLU A 398 -6.36 -11.86 -24.85
CA GLU A 398 -6.82 -13.24 -25.05
C GLU A 398 -8.30 -13.41 -24.69
N ARG A 399 -8.76 -12.73 -23.64
CA ARG A 399 -10.18 -12.71 -23.22
C ARG A 399 -11.04 -11.74 -24.02
N GLY A 400 -10.47 -11.00 -24.97
CA GLY A 400 -11.20 -10.04 -25.80
C GLY A 400 -11.63 -8.74 -25.08
N LEU A 401 -11.09 -8.47 -23.88
CA LEU A 401 -11.35 -7.23 -23.14
C LEU A 401 -10.66 -6.05 -23.84
N LYS A 402 -11.44 -5.07 -24.29
CA LYS A 402 -10.92 -3.81 -24.85
C LYS A 402 -10.50 -2.88 -23.71
N VAL A 403 -9.29 -2.34 -23.78
CA VAL A 403 -8.72 -1.49 -22.73
C VAL A 403 -8.22 -0.18 -23.32
N ASN A 404 -8.66 0.94 -22.75
CA ASN A 404 -8.20 2.28 -23.11
C ASN A 404 -7.74 3.06 -21.87
N PHE A 405 -6.72 3.91 -22.04
CA PHE A 405 -6.21 4.81 -21.01
C PHE A 405 -6.26 6.26 -21.48
N LEU A 406 -6.69 7.15 -20.58
CA LEU A 406 -6.78 8.59 -20.77
C LEU A 406 -6.08 9.30 -19.62
N GLU A 407 -5.55 10.49 -19.87
CA GLU A 407 -4.99 11.39 -18.85
C GLU A 407 -5.90 12.61 -18.69
N ARG A 408 -6.38 12.85 -17.46
CA ARG A 408 -7.11 14.08 -17.11
C ARG A 408 -6.91 14.45 -15.66
N ASN A 409 -6.89 15.76 -15.40
CA ASN A 409 -7.13 16.26 -14.04
C ASN A 409 -8.61 16.02 -13.68
N LEU A 410 -8.85 15.29 -12.60
CA LEU A 410 -10.20 14.90 -12.16
C LEU A 410 -10.78 15.86 -11.10
N GLY A 411 -10.06 16.91 -10.73
CA GLY A 411 -10.40 17.84 -9.65
C GLY A 411 -9.52 17.65 -8.43
N ASN A 412 -10.08 17.91 -7.25
CA ASN A 412 -9.37 17.81 -5.98
C ASN A 412 -9.52 16.39 -5.41
N TYR A 413 -8.81 15.44 -6.01
CA TYR A 413 -8.70 14.07 -5.50
C TYR A 413 -7.24 13.77 -5.14
N HIS A 414 -7.00 12.61 -4.53
CA HIS A 414 -5.64 12.16 -4.24
C HIS A 414 -4.80 12.02 -5.54
N PRO A 415 -3.48 12.29 -5.55
CA PRO A 415 -2.68 12.18 -6.79
C PRO A 415 -2.67 10.78 -7.46
N ASN A 416 -3.12 9.76 -6.73
CA ASN A 416 -3.24 8.36 -7.18
C ASN A 416 -4.72 7.99 -7.44
N THR A 417 -5.45 8.81 -8.18
CA THR A 417 -6.86 8.58 -8.53
C THR A 417 -7.02 8.02 -9.94
N ALA A 418 -7.96 7.08 -10.08
CA ALA A 418 -8.45 6.61 -11.36
C ALA A 418 -9.97 6.74 -11.44
N ARG A 419 -10.47 7.23 -12.57
CA ARG A 419 -11.85 7.02 -12.99
C ARG A 419 -11.92 5.77 -13.86
N VAL A 420 -12.83 4.86 -13.56
CA VAL A 420 -13.02 3.62 -14.30
C VAL A 420 -14.42 3.61 -14.91
N HIS A 421 -14.49 3.62 -16.25
CA HIS A 421 -15.70 3.29 -16.98
C HIS A 421 -15.60 1.83 -17.41
N LEU A 422 -16.51 0.99 -16.92
CA LEU A 422 -16.48 -0.45 -17.17
C LEU A 422 -17.79 -0.90 -17.80
N PHE A 423 -17.69 -1.57 -18.95
CA PHE A 423 -18.81 -2.00 -19.77
C PHE A 423 -18.85 -3.53 -19.80
N GLY A 424 -19.99 -4.10 -19.46
CA GLY A 424 -20.32 -5.50 -19.71
C GLY A 424 -21.46 -5.63 -20.75
N PRO A 425 -21.90 -6.86 -21.04
CA PRO A 425 -22.94 -7.11 -22.03
C PRO A 425 -24.29 -6.42 -21.74
N ASN A 426 -24.63 -6.24 -20.45
CA ASN A 426 -25.96 -5.76 -20.04
C ASN A 426 -25.90 -4.45 -19.25
N ARG A 427 -24.75 -4.10 -18.67
CA ARG A 427 -24.61 -2.88 -17.87
C ARG A 427 -23.28 -2.19 -18.05
N HIS A 428 -23.30 -0.91 -17.71
CA HIS A 428 -22.13 -0.05 -17.62
C HIS A 428 -22.12 0.60 -16.24
N ILE A 429 -20.94 0.66 -15.63
CA ILE A 429 -20.74 1.38 -14.37
C ILE A 429 -19.63 2.40 -14.52
N THR A 430 -19.63 3.41 -13.65
CA THR A 430 -18.53 4.34 -13.50
C THR A 430 -18.16 4.50 -12.04
N ILE A 431 -16.86 4.44 -11.71
CA ILE A 431 -16.36 4.80 -10.39
C ILE A 431 -15.24 5.83 -10.47
N ILE A 432 -15.08 6.62 -9.41
CA ILE A 432 -13.84 7.36 -9.12
C ILE A 432 -13.30 6.81 -7.81
N ALA A 433 -12.06 6.34 -7.83
CA ALA A 433 -11.41 5.76 -6.66
C ALA A 433 -9.94 6.17 -6.59
N SER A 434 -9.47 6.32 -5.36
CA SER A 434 -8.14 6.80 -5.02
C SER A 434 -7.38 5.73 -4.25
N SER A 435 -6.10 5.52 -4.57
CA SER A 435 -5.22 4.78 -3.66
C SER A 435 -4.58 5.74 -2.67
N ILE A 436 -4.88 5.55 -1.39
CA ILE A 436 -4.53 6.46 -0.29
C ILE A 436 -3.27 6.05 0.49
N GLY A 437 -2.46 5.13 -0.06
CA GLY A 437 -1.23 4.62 0.56
C GLY A 437 -1.39 3.25 1.21
N GLY A 438 -0.28 2.52 1.41
CA GLY A 438 -0.30 1.16 1.99
C GLY A 438 -1.09 0.12 1.19
N GLY A 439 -1.41 0.38 -0.08
CA GLY A 439 -2.31 -0.46 -0.88
C GLY A 439 -3.80 -0.28 -0.57
N LYS A 440 -4.18 0.60 0.34
CA LYS A 440 -5.57 0.97 0.59
C LYS A 440 -6.17 1.76 -0.55
N ILE A 441 -7.49 1.68 -0.67
CA ILE A 441 -8.27 2.44 -1.64
C ILE A 441 -9.49 3.05 -0.96
N GLU A 442 -9.99 4.13 -1.54
CA GLU A 442 -11.30 4.69 -1.24
C GLU A 442 -12.03 4.93 -2.56
N VAL A 443 -13.23 4.38 -2.70
CA VAL A 443 -14.15 4.76 -3.77
C VAL A 443 -14.88 6.00 -3.32
N GLU A 444 -14.72 7.10 -4.05
CA GLU A 444 -15.25 8.42 -3.71
C GLU A 444 -16.48 8.80 -4.56
N LYS A 445 -16.69 8.07 -5.66
CA LYS A 445 -17.87 8.22 -6.52
C LYS A 445 -18.27 6.90 -7.14
N PHE A 446 -19.56 6.61 -7.15
CA PHE A 446 -20.16 5.50 -7.88
C PHE A 446 -21.34 6.02 -8.68
N GLU A 447 -21.17 6.03 -10.01
CA GLU A 447 -22.07 6.67 -10.98
C GLU A 447 -22.37 8.13 -10.62
N GLU A 448 -23.62 8.49 -10.37
CA GLU A 448 -24.01 9.84 -9.97
C GLU A 448 -23.80 10.13 -8.47
N TYR A 449 -23.57 9.11 -7.63
CA TYR A 449 -23.53 9.24 -6.17
C TYR A 449 -22.11 9.49 -5.65
N ASN A 450 -21.97 10.48 -4.77
CA ASN A 450 -20.77 10.77 -3.99
C ASN A 450 -20.76 9.90 -2.71
N VAL A 451 -20.18 8.72 -2.85
CA VAL A 451 -20.11 7.71 -1.79
C VAL A 451 -18.67 7.54 -1.32
N ARG A 452 -18.46 7.06 -0.09
CA ARG A 452 -17.13 6.69 0.42
C ARG A 452 -17.16 5.30 1.00
N PHE A 453 -16.33 4.39 0.50
CA PHE A 453 -16.09 3.05 1.05
C PHE A 453 -14.79 2.47 0.50
N SER A 454 -14.20 1.48 1.18
CA SER A 454 -12.95 0.84 0.75
C SER A 454 -13.18 -0.53 0.10
N GLY A 455 -14.16 -1.29 0.61
CA GLY A 455 -14.37 -2.69 0.23
C GLY A 455 -13.38 -3.67 0.90
N GLU A 456 -12.49 -3.19 1.78
CA GLU A 456 -11.57 -4.05 2.55
C GLU A 456 -12.32 -4.91 3.56
N ARG A 457 -13.49 -4.43 4.01
CA ARG A 457 -14.47 -5.21 4.75
C ARG A 457 -15.58 -5.66 3.80
N PRO A 458 -16.28 -6.77 4.11
CA PRO A 458 -17.51 -7.13 3.40
C PRO A 458 -18.45 -5.93 3.30
N THR A 459 -18.71 -5.48 2.08
CA THR A 459 -19.45 -4.25 1.84
C THR A 459 -20.69 -4.54 1.02
N LEU A 460 -21.85 -4.26 1.59
CA LEU A 460 -23.15 -4.35 0.94
C LEU A 460 -23.51 -2.99 0.35
N ILE A 461 -23.86 -2.97 -0.93
CA ILE A 461 -24.31 -1.78 -1.64
C ILE A 461 -25.71 -2.06 -2.17
N VAL A 462 -26.68 -1.26 -1.71
CA VAL A 462 -28.10 -1.40 -2.02
C VAL A 462 -28.55 -0.16 -2.78
N ARG A 463 -28.92 -0.32 -4.06
CA ARG A 463 -29.67 0.69 -4.79
C ARG A 463 -31.14 0.50 -4.54
N HIS A 464 -31.83 1.59 -4.22
CA HIS A 464 -33.23 1.54 -3.88
C HIS A 464 -33.93 2.87 -4.14
N ARG A 465 -35.26 2.86 -4.02
CA ARG A 465 -36.03 4.11 -3.88
C ARG A 465 -36.06 4.59 -2.44
N ASP A 466 -35.82 5.89 -2.24
CA ASP A 466 -36.02 6.55 -0.95
C ASP A 466 -37.50 6.42 -0.56
N ARG A 467 -37.75 5.87 0.62
CA ARG A 467 -39.07 5.83 1.26
C ARG A 467 -38.90 5.70 2.77
N LYS A 468 -39.92 6.12 3.50
CA LYS A 468 -39.92 6.00 4.96
C LYS A 468 -39.69 4.54 5.37
N GLY A 469 -38.73 4.33 6.27
CA GLY A 469 -38.41 3.03 6.84
C GLY A 469 -37.43 2.17 6.03
N THR A 470 -36.94 2.62 4.86
CA THR A 470 -35.97 1.83 4.07
C THR A 470 -34.70 1.52 4.85
N ILE A 471 -33.99 2.54 5.35
CA ILE A 471 -32.74 2.35 6.10
C ILE A 471 -32.99 1.48 7.33
N GLY A 472 -34.07 1.76 8.07
CA GLY A 472 -34.46 0.97 9.24
C GLY A 472 -34.70 -0.50 8.91
N ALA A 473 -35.41 -0.80 7.82
CA ALA A 473 -35.68 -2.18 7.40
C ALA A 473 -34.41 -2.94 7.01
N LEU A 474 -33.49 -2.29 6.28
CA LEU A 474 -32.20 -2.87 5.92
C LEU A 474 -31.33 -3.11 7.16
N SER A 475 -31.24 -2.13 8.06
CA SER A 475 -30.48 -2.28 9.31
C SER A 475 -31.07 -3.35 10.23
N THR A 476 -32.41 -3.43 10.35
CA THR A 476 -33.06 -4.50 11.12
C THR A 476 -32.76 -5.86 10.54
N PHE A 477 -32.75 -6.01 9.22
CA PHE A 477 -32.37 -7.28 8.59
C PHE A 477 -30.94 -7.70 8.96
N LEU A 478 -29.97 -6.77 8.89
CA LEU A 478 -28.59 -7.08 9.27
C LEU A 478 -28.48 -7.51 10.74
N VAL A 479 -29.22 -6.85 11.64
CA VAL A 479 -29.29 -7.24 13.06
C VAL A 479 -29.94 -8.61 13.27
N GLU A 480 -31.02 -8.92 12.53
CA GLU A 480 -31.69 -10.24 12.59
C GLU A 480 -30.76 -11.39 12.17
N HIS A 481 -29.70 -11.09 11.41
CA HIS A 481 -28.70 -12.04 10.93
C HIS A 481 -27.38 -11.97 11.72
N ASP A 482 -27.36 -11.27 12.87
CA ASP A 482 -26.17 -11.12 13.74
C ASP A 482 -24.97 -10.52 13.00
N ILE A 483 -25.22 -9.52 12.14
CA ILE A 483 -24.20 -8.81 11.36
C ILE A 483 -24.03 -7.40 11.92
N ASN A 484 -22.81 -7.05 12.32
CA ASN A 484 -22.52 -5.70 12.78
C ASN A 484 -22.15 -4.78 11.61
N ILE A 485 -22.46 -3.49 11.75
CA ILE A 485 -22.18 -2.47 10.75
C ILE A 485 -21.04 -1.59 11.27
N SER A 486 -19.88 -1.67 10.63
CA SER A 486 -18.70 -0.88 10.98
C SER A 486 -18.73 0.53 10.38
N TYR A 487 -19.37 0.67 9.21
CA TYR A 487 -19.56 1.94 8.53
C TYR A 487 -20.83 1.91 7.69
N MET A 488 -21.53 3.04 7.61
CA MET A 488 -22.72 3.22 6.78
C MET A 488 -22.67 4.55 6.05
N ALA A 489 -22.98 4.55 4.76
CA ALA A 489 -23.24 5.74 3.98
C ALA A 489 -24.60 5.64 3.29
N HIS A 490 -25.27 6.79 3.14
CA HIS A 490 -26.53 6.87 2.42
C HIS A 490 -26.61 8.18 1.65
N GLU A 491 -26.99 8.09 0.38
CA GLU A 491 -27.20 9.26 -0.47
C GLU A 491 -28.46 9.07 -1.32
N ARG A 492 -29.16 10.17 -1.59
CA ARG A 492 -30.37 10.19 -2.43
C ARG A 492 -30.29 11.32 -3.43
N ALA A 493 -30.72 11.05 -4.65
CA ALA A 493 -30.77 12.09 -5.69
C ALA A 493 -31.87 13.13 -5.42
N LYS A 494 -33.00 12.70 -4.83
CA LYS A 494 -34.11 13.57 -4.41
C LYS A 494 -35.03 12.84 -3.43
N ILE A 495 -35.90 13.58 -2.76
CA ILE A 495 -36.95 13.02 -1.89
C ILE A 495 -37.82 12.04 -2.69
N ASN A 496 -37.99 10.82 -2.16
CA ASN A 496 -38.70 9.71 -2.82
C ASN A 496 -38.12 9.28 -4.18
N GLY A 497 -36.87 9.65 -4.47
CA GLY A 497 -36.16 9.31 -5.71
C GLY A 497 -35.22 8.11 -5.55
N PRO A 498 -34.40 7.85 -6.58
CA PRO A 498 -33.28 6.92 -6.50
C PRO A 498 -32.33 7.28 -5.36
N ALA A 499 -31.84 6.26 -4.68
CA ALA A 499 -30.94 6.36 -3.55
C ALA A 499 -30.02 5.14 -3.47
N ILE A 500 -28.90 5.31 -2.79
CA ILE A 500 -27.92 4.26 -2.54
C ILE A 500 -27.62 4.21 -1.04
N SER A 501 -27.54 3.00 -0.51
CA SER A 501 -27.11 2.74 0.86
C SER A 501 -25.94 1.76 0.84
N ILE A 502 -24.90 2.08 1.59
CA ILE A 502 -23.67 1.30 1.69
C ILE A 502 -23.46 0.90 3.14
N TYR A 503 -23.12 -0.36 3.36
CA TYR A 503 -22.86 -0.94 4.67
C TYR A 503 -21.54 -1.71 4.61
N GLU A 504 -20.50 -1.27 5.32
CA GLU A 504 -19.30 -2.09 5.55
C GLU A 504 -19.47 -2.86 6.85
N MET A 505 -19.38 -4.18 6.77
CA MET A 505 -19.80 -5.13 7.79
C MET A 505 -18.62 -5.95 8.29
N ASP A 506 -18.73 -6.55 9.47
CA ASP A 506 -17.72 -7.47 10.00
C ASP A 506 -17.72 -8.84 9.30
N GLN A 507 -18.88 -9.26 8.78
CA GLN A 507 -19.04 -10.50 8.04
C GLN A 507 -19.84 -10.30 6.74
N ALA A 508 -19.56 -11.17 5.75
CA ALA A 508 -20.26 -11.13 4.47
C ALA A 508 -21.63 -11.79 4.57
N LEU A 509 -22.61 -11.23 3.85
CA LEU A 509 -23.90 -11.89 3.65
C LEU A 509 -23.74 -13.16 2.83
N THR A 510 -24.49 -14.20 3.21
CA THR A 510 -24.55 -15.42 2.42
C THR A 510 -25.36 -15.18 1.13
N PRO A 511 -25.18 -16.02 0.09
CA PRO A 511 -26.02 -15.96 -1.10
C PRO A 511 -27.53 -16.06 -0.79
N ASP A 512 -27.89 -16.84 0.23
CA ASP A 512 -29.27 -17.01 0.68
C ASP A 512 -29.81 -15.72 1.32
N ASP A 513 -29.00 -15.02 2.12
CA ASP A 513 -29.38 -13.72 2.69
C ASP A 513 -29.61 -12.69 1.59
N ILE A 514 -28.72 -12.64 0.60
CA ILE A 514 -28.83 -11.75 -0.57
C ILE A 514 -30.14 -12.01 -1.34
N GLN A 515 -30.44 -13.28 -1.60
CA GLN A 515 -31.67 -13.65 -2.30
C GLN A 515 -32.91 -13.30 -1.49
N PHE A 516 -32.89 -13.58 -0.19
CA PHE A 516 -33.98 -13.24 0.72
C PHE A 516 -34.23 -11.73 0.79
N MET A 517 -33.18 -10.90 0.81
CA MET A 517 -33.33 -9.45 0.76
C MET A 517 -34.06 -9.01 -0.52
N LYS A 518 -33.67 -9.56 -1.68
CA LYS A 518 -34.31 -9.25 -2.97
C LYS A 518 -35.80 -9.63 -2.97
N ASP A 519 -36.14 -10.76 -2.36
CA ASP A 519 -37.52 -11.24 -2.32
C ASP A 519 -38.39 -10.48 -1.29
N LYS A 520 -37.83 -10.16 -0.11
CA LYS A 520 -38.53 -9.47 0.98
C LYS A 520 -38.72 -7.98 0.70
N PHE A 521 -37.71 -7.33 0.11
CA PHE A 521 -37.67 -5.88 -0.01
C PHE A 521 -37.91 -5.41 -1.44
N ASN A 522 -39.18 -5.22 -1.78
CA ASN A 522 -39.65 -4.74 -3.10
C ASN A 522 -39.19 -3.33 -3.52
N PHE A 523 -38.41 -2.64 -2.69
CA PHE A 523 -37.84 -1.32 -2.98
C PHE A 523 -36.38 -1.37 -3.41
N ILE A 524 -35.74 -2.54 -3.28
CA ILE A 524 -34.37 -2.77 -3.74
C ILE A 524 -34.44 -2.89 -5.26
N GLU A 525 -33.70 -2.02 -5.94
CA GLU A 525 -33.57 -1.99 -7.40
C GLU A 525 -32.35 -2.80 -7.83
N ASP A 526 -31.26 -2.72 -7.07
CA ASP A 526 -30.04 -3.51 -7.27
C ASP A 526 -29.35 -3.77 -5.91
N LEU A 527 -28.67 -4.90 -5.81
CA LEU A 527 -27.93 -5.30 -4.62
C LEU A 527 -26.62 -5.94 -5.02
N MET A 528 -25.53 -5.33 -4.55
CA MET A 528 -24.15 -5.73 -4.81
C MET A 528 -23.46 -6.03 -3.48
N SER A 529 -22.64 -7.07 -3.46
CA SER A 529 -21.77 -7.40 -2.33
C SER A 529 -20.34 -7.38 -2.86
N ILE A 530 -19.49 -6.59 -2.21
CA ILE A 530 -18.08 -6.47 -2.59
C ILE A 530 -17.18 -6.82 -1.40
N HIS A 531 -16.04 -7.44 -1.70
CA HIS A 531 -14.99 -7.65 -0.72
C HIS A 531 -13.66 -7.84 -1.46
N ILE A 532 -12.70 -6.95 -1.23
CA ILE A 532 -11.34 -7.04 -1.78
C ILE A 532 -10.40 -7.62 -0.71
N LYS A 533 -9.80 -8.78 -0.99
CA LYS A 533 -8.80 -9.43 -0.13
C LYS A 533 -7.38 -9.05 -0.54
#